data_AF-A0A554LR11-F1
#
_entry.id   AF-A0A554LR11-F1
#
_cell.length_a   1.000
_cell.length_b   1.000
_cell.length_c   1.000
_cell.angle_alpha   90.00
_cell.angle_beta   90.00
_cell.angle_gamma   90.00
#
_symmetry.space_group_name_H-M   'P 1'
#
loop_
_entity.id
_entity.type
_entity.pdbx_description
1 polymer ?
#
loop_
_entity_poly.entity_id
_entity_poly.type
_entity_poly.pdbx_seq_one_letter_code
_entity_poly.pdbx_strand_id
1 'polypeptide(L)'
;KKFVEDHIIYKLSDVLDGENHIDAKSRFQELVQEKFSVTPAYETISETGPDHNKKFVVCVLIGEKKIAEGEGNSKQRAQIAAAAEALKVIETD
;
A
#
# COMPACT_ATOMS: atom_id res chain seq x y z
N LYS A 1 -28.14 -23.03 3.07
CA LYS A 1 -27.88 -21.57 2.92
C LYS A 1 -27.00 -21.10 4.09
N LYS A 2 -25.70 -21.44 4.10
CA LYS A 2 -24.75 -21.10 5.19
C LYS A 2 -23.30 -21.09 4.69
N PHE A 3 -23.06 -20.40 3.57
CA PHE A 3 -21.72 -20.34 2.98
C PHE A 3 -21.30 -18.91 2.60
N VAL A 4 -22.27 -18.01 2.42
CA VAL A 4 -22.02 -16.62 1.97
C VAL A 4 -21.71 -15.68 3.15
N GLU A 5 -22.11 -16.03 4.37
CA GLU A 5 -22.04 -15.12 5.52
C GLU A 5 -20.64 -14.99 6.14
N ASP A 6 -19.79 -16.02 6.07
CA ASP A 6 -18.47 -15.96 6.73
C ASP A 6 -17.32 -15.45 5.84
N HIS A 7 -17.52 -15.32 4.52
CA HIS A 7 -16.42 -15.03 3.58
C HIS A 7 -16.45 -13.64 2.94
N ILE A 8 -17.55 -12.88 3.10
CA ILE A 8 -17.72 -11.57 2.47
C ILE A 8 -17.66 -10.42 3.49
N ILE A 9 -18.02 -10.67 4.76
CA ILE A 9 -18.17 -9.61 5.77
C ILE A 9 -16.82 -8.94 6.12
N TYR A 10 -15.68 -9.65 6.05
CA TYR A 10 -14.38 -9.03 6.33
C TYR A 10 -13.87 -8.08 5.24
N LYS A 11 -14.44 -8.12 4.03
CA LYS A 11 -14.03 -7.25 2.91
C LYS A 11 -14.81 -5.94 2.82
N LEU A 12 -15.87 -5.76 3.61
CA LEU A 12 -16.74 -4.60 3.46
C LEU A 12 -16.13 -3.31 4.02
N SER A 13 -15.45 -3.38 5.17
CA SER A 13 -14.69 -2.24 5.74
C SER A 13 -13.59 -1.77 4.79
N ASP A 14 -13.02 -2.72 4.06
CA ASP A 14 -11.91 -2.55 3.15
C ASP A 14 -12.28 -1.83 1.82
N VAL A 15 -13.56 -1.80 1.45
CA VAL A 15 -14.05 -1.11 0.24
C VAL A 15 -14.38 0.36 0.54
N LEU A 16 -14.78 0.68 1.77
CA LEU A 16 -15.20 2.03 2.16
C LEU A 16 -14.03 3.03 2.26
N ASP A 17 -12.82 2.58 2.57
CA ASP A 17 -11.60 3.40 2.55
C ASP A 17 -10.85 3.36 1.20
N GLY A 18 -11.29 2.56 0.23
CA GLY A 18 -10.53 2.21 -0.97
C GLY A 18 -10.39 3.33 -2.01
N GLU A 19 -11.36 4.25 -2.10
CA GLU A 19 -11.37 5.27 -3.17
C GLU A 19 -10.23 6.29 -3.03
N ASN A 20 -9.87 6.70 -1.80
CA ASN A 20 -8.71 7.57 -1.57
C ASN A 20 -7.36 6.86 -1.67
N HIS A 21 -7.36 5.54 -1.51
CA HIS A 21 -6.15 4.73 -1.43
C HIS A 21 -5.62 4.34 -2.82
N ILE A 22 -6.49 4.07 -3.80
CA ILE A 22 -6.04 3.73 -5.17
C ILE A 22 -5.21 4.87 -5.79
N ASP A 23 -5.57 6.11 -5.51
CA ASP A 23 -4.94 7.31 -6.04
C ASP A 23 -3.51 7.55 -5.50
N ALA A 24 -3.22 7.13 -4.25
CA ALA A 24 -1.94 7.39 -3.58
C ALA A 24 -0.72 6.86 -4.36
N LYS A 25 -0.85 5.68 -5.00
CA LYS A 25 0.23 5.11 -5.81
C LYS A 25 0.54 5.91 -7.06
N SER A 26 -0.52 6.29 -7.79
CA SER A 26 -0.39 7.04 -9.04
C SER A 26 0.18 8.42 -8.75
N ARG A 27 -0.38 9.13 -7.76
CA ARG A 27 0.14 10.43 -7.32
C ARG A 27 1.59 10.35 -6.85
N PHE A 28 1.95 9.32 -6.09
CA PHE A 28 3.33 9.15 -5.66
C PHE A 28 4.27 8.91 -6.85
N GLN A 29 3.87 8.08 -7.81
CA GLN A 29 4.67 7.83 -9.00
C GLN A 29 4.90 9.11 -9.82
N GLU A 30 3.85 9.91 -10.05
CA GLU A 30 3.94 11.19 -10.76
C GLU A 30 4.89 12.17 -10.03
N LEU A 31 4.70 12.32 -8.71
CA LEU A 31 5.51 13.22 -7.89
C LEU A 31 6.99 12.83 -7.89
N VAL A 32 7.30 11.53 -7.79
CA VAL A 32 8.68 11.05 -7.78
C VAL A 32 9.32 11.20 -9.15
N GLN A 33 8.58 10.91 -10.22
CA GLN A 33 9.07 11.08 -11.58
C GLN A 33 9.34 12.57 -11.88
N GLU A 34 8.48 13.48 -11.40
CA GLU A 34 8.65 14.93 -11.55
C GLU A 34 9.84 15.47 -10.73
N LYS A 35 9.92 15.16 -9.42
CA LYS A 35 10.95 15.71 -8.53
C LYS A 35 12.33 15.04 -8.69
N PHE A 36 12.36 13.73 -8.91
CA PHE A 36 13.59 12.93 -8.86
C PHE A 36 13.95 12.25 -10.18
N SER A 37 13.09 12.34 -11.22
CA SER A 37 13.32 11.71 -12.53
C SER A 37 13.55 10.19 -12.47
N VAL A 38 13.04 9.54 -11.43
CA VAL A 38 13.11 8.09 -11.24
C VAL A 38 11.74 7.52 -10.98
N THR A 39 11.57 6.22 -11.25
CA THR A 39 10.34 5.50 -10.91
C THR A 39 10.48 4.88 -9.52
N PRO A 40 9.49 5.05 -8.61
CA PRO A 40 9.55 4.46 -7.29
C PRO A 40 9.45 2.93 -7.35
N ALA A 41 10.22 2.25 -6.50
CA ALA A 41 10.21 0.80 -6.35
C ALA A 41 9.45 0.39 -5.09
N TYR A 42 8.86 -0.80 -5.10
CA TYR A 42 8.16 -1.38 -3.96
C TYR A 42 8.69 -2.77 -3.66
N GLU A 43 9.04 -3.01 -2.41
CA GLU A 43 9.56 -4.30 -1.96
C GLU A 43 8.76 -4.83 -0.78
N THR A 44 8.39 -6.11 -0.84
CA THR A 44 7.74 -6.78 0.30
C THR A 44 8.83 -7.22 1.27
N ILE A 45 8.79 -6.65 2.47
CA ILE A 45 9.82 -6.90 3.50
C ILE A 45 9.35 -7.87 4.59
N SER A 46 8.03 -8.09 4.70
CA SER A 46 7.46 -9.06 5.64
C SER A 46 6.12 -9.60 5.15
N GLU A 47 5.92 -10.90 5.33
CA GLU A 47 4.65 -11.59 5.11
C GLU A 47 4.41 -12.53 6.29
N THR A 48 3.39 -12.26 7.09
CA THR A 48 3.12 -13.00 8.34
C THR A 48 1.65 -13.34 8.50
N GLY A 49 1.34 -14.37 9.27
CA GLY A 49 -0.04 -14.81 9.54
C GLY A 49 -0.53 -15.96 8.66
N PRO A 50 -1.68 -16.56 9.00
CA PRO A 50 -2.27 -17.67 8.28
C PRO A 50 -2.83 -17.23 6.93
N ASP A 51 -3.05 -18.16 5.99
CA ASP A 51 -3.42 -17.81 4.61
C ASP A 51 -4.67 -16.92 4.47
N HIS A 52 -5.62 -17.05 5.40
CA HIS A 52 -6.85 -16.27 5.43
C HIS A 52 -6.74 -14.94 6.21
N ASN A 53 -5.58 -14.65 6.81
CA ASN A 53 -5.32 -13.43 7.57
C ASN A 53 -3.83 -13.04 7.44
N LYS A 54 -3.31 -13.04 6.21
CA LYS A 54 -1.94 -12.62 5.96
C LYS A 54 -1.81 -11.12 6.11
N LYS A 55 -0.77 -10.70 6.82
CA LYS A 55 -0.30 -9.32 6.92
C LYS A 55 0.94 -9.18 6.06
N PHE A 56 0.89 -8.22 5.13
CA PHE A 56 2.00 -7.85 4.26
C PHE A 56 2.53 -6.50 4.73
N VAL A 57 3.86 -6.38 4.78
CA VAL A 57 4.56 -5.12 4.98
C VAL A 57 5.39 -4.86 3.74
N VAL A 58 5.20 -3.69 3.16
CA VAL A 58 5.87 -3.25 1.94
C VAL A 58 6.55 -1.93 2.20
N CYS A 59 7.80 -1.79 1.78
CA CYS A 59 8.48 -0.51 1.72
C CYS A 59 8.41 0.08 0.31
N VAL A 60 8.48 1.41 0.23
CA VAL A 60 8.62 2.14 -1.03
C VAL A 60 9.96 2.88 -1.05
N LEU A 61 10.64 2.79 -2.19
CA LEU A 61 11.97 3.33 -2.39
C LEU A 61 11.99 4.33 -3.55
N ILE A 62 12.86 5.33 -3.44
CA ILE A 62 13.25 6.23 -4.53
C ILE A 62 14.73 5.99 -4.77
N GLY A 63 15.06 5.35 -5.90
CA GLY A 63 16.39 4.77 -6.10
C GLY A 63 16.68 3.71 -5.03
N GLU A 64 17.77 3.87 -4.29
CA GLU A 64 18.17 2.97 -3.19
C GLU A 64 17.66 3.43 -1.81
N LYS A 65 17.03 4.61 -1.74
CA LYS A 65 16.58 5.18 -0.46
C LYS A 65 15.15 4.72 -0.16
N LYS A 66 15.00 4.01 0.95
CA LYS A 66 13.69 3.73 1.56
C LYS A 66 13.05 5.03 2.05
N ILE A 67 11.82 5.30 1.60
CA ILE A 67 11.08 6.53 1.92
C ILE A 67 10.03 6.27 2.99
N ALA A 68 9.23 5.21 2.83
CA ALA A 68 8.20 4.84 3.78
C ALA A 68 7.88 3.34 3.73
N GLU A 69 7.03 2.91 4.65
CA GLU A 69 6.46 1.55 4.71
C GLU A 69 4.96 1.62 4.86
N GLY A 70 4.29 0.58 4.38
CA GLY A 70 2.86 0.40 4.54
C GLY A 70 2.53 -1.05 4.80
N GLU A 71 1.44 -1.23 5.53
CA GLU A 71 0.94 -2.55 5.91
C GLU A 71 -0.44 -2.79 5.28
N GLY A 72 -0.75 -4.04 4.98
CA GLY A 72 -2.06 -4.40 4.45
C GLY A 72 -2.31 -5.89 4.49
N ASN A 73 -3.58 -6.29 4.36
CA ASN A 73 -3.97 -7.69 4.25
C ASN A 73 -3.71 -8.31 2.86
N SER A 74 -3.18 -7.51 1.94
CA SER A 74 -2.70 -7.91 0.63
C SER A 74 -1.50 -7.06 0.23
N LYS A 75 -0.66 -7.57 -0.66
CA LYS A 75 0.49 -6.82 -1.21
C LYS A 75 0.07 -5.49 -1.83
N GLN A 76 -1.07 -5.46 -2.53
CA GLN A 76 -1.58 -4.25 -3.15
C GLN A 76 -1.94 -3.18 -2.09
N ARG A 77 -2.66 -3.57 -1.03
CA ARG A 77 -3.00 -2.64 0.07
C ARG A 77 -1.76 -2.14 0.79
N ALA A 78 -0.80 -3.03 1.08
CA ALA A 78 0.46 -2.65 1.71
C ALA A 78 1.26 -1.65 0.86
N GLN A 79 1.34 -1.87 -0.46
CA GLN A 79 1.99 -0.94 -1.37
C GLN A 79 1.28 0.41 -1.44
N ILE A 80 -0.05 0.42 -1.45
CA ILE A 80 -0.85 1.66 -1.43
C ILE A 80 -0.64 2.44 -0.13
N ALA A 81 -0.66 1.76 1.01
CA ALA A 81 -0.36 2.37 2.30
C ALA A 81 1.06 2.96 2.32
N ALA A 82 2.05 2.25 1.76
CA ALA A 82 3.43 2.74 1.69
C ALA A 82 3.53 4.02 0.83
N ALA A 83 2.81 4.07 -0.29
CA ALA A 83 2.74 5.26 -1.14
C ALA A 83 2.09 6.45 -0.42
N ALA A 84 0.99 6.20 0.32
CA ALA A 84 0.30 7.24 1.08
C ALA A 84 1.19 7.84 2.18
N GLU A 85 1.95 7.01 2.90
CA GLU A 85 2.93 7.50 3.88
C GLU A 85 4.09 8.25 3.20
N ALA A 86 4.57 7.77 2.05
CA ALA A 86 5.65 8.44 1.33
C ALA A 86 5.25 9.80 0.74
N LEU A 87 3.99 9.97 0.31
CA LEU A 87 3.46 11.27 -0.10
C LEU A 87 3.57 12.30 1.03
N LYS A 88 3.20 11.92 2.27
CA LYS A 88 3.32 12.82 3.44
C LYS A 88 4.77 13.24 3.69
N VAL A 89 5.72 12.32 3.51
CA VAL A 89 7.15 12.60 3.68
C VAL A 89 7.64 13.61 2.64
N ILE A 90 7.27 13.45 1.37
CA ILE A 90 7.77 14.29 0.26
C ILE A 90 7.02 15.62 0.12
N GLU A 91 5.77 15.71 0.60
CA GLU A 91 5.01 16.96 0.65
C GLU A 91 5.45 17.87 1.82
N THR A 92 6.16 17.32 2.83
CA THR A 92 6.66 18.08 3.99
C THR A 92 8.11 18.59 3.82
N ASP A 93 8.81 18.12 2.79
CA ASP A 93 10.21 18.46 2.44
C ASP A 93 10.26 19.49 1.30
#